data_AF-A0AAV9CH87-F1
#
_entry.id   AF-A0AAV9CH87-F1
#
_cell.length_a   1.000
_cell.length_b   1.000
_cell.length_c   1.000
_cell.angle_alpha   90.00
_cell.angle_beta   90.00
_cell.angle_gamma   90.00
#
_symmetry.space_group_name_H-M   'P 1'
#
loop_
_entity.id
_entity.type
_entity.pdbx_description
1 polymer ?
#
loop_
_entity_poly.entity_id
_entity_poly.type
_entity_poly.pdbx_seq_one_letter_code
_entity_poly.pdbx_strand_id
1 'polypeptide(L)'
;MSLMKTLREVAIRGVTEARARIFGHVLNPTGQRSGHKILRKKLIGDKVADWYPHDFKKDDPVVMARLEKARLSKLQMLKRRGKAPPKKGPRKTCYET
;
A
#
# COMPACT_ATOMS: atom_id res chain seq x y z
N MET A 1 -13.07 -39.42 36.00
CA MET A 1 -11.87 -38.56 35.93
C MET A 1 -11.27 -38.46 37.32
N SER A 2 -9.98 -38.81 37.50
CA SER A 2 -9.32 -38.74 38.82
C SER A 2 -9.15 -37.28 39.28
N LEU A 3 -9.35 -37.02 40.57
CA LEU A 3 -9.20 -35.70 41.20
C LEU A 3 -7.81 -35.08 40.97
N MET A 4 -6.76 -35.91 40.96
CA MET A 4 -5.40 -35.42 40.71
C MET A 4 -5.22 -34.91 39.28
N LYS A 5 -5.96 -35.49 38.32
CA LYS A 5 -5.91 -35.07 36.91
C LYS A 5 -6.59 -33.72 36.71
N THR A 6 -7.74 -33.50 37.35
CA THR A 6 -8.48 -32.24 37.25
C THR A 6 -7.72 -31.08 37.90
N LEU A 7 -7.11 -31.30 39.07
CA LEU A 7 -6.29 -30.29 39.75
C LEU A 7 -5.08 -29.86 38.89
N ARG A 8 -4.41 -30.81 38.24
CA ARG A 8 -3.29 -30.52 37.32
C ARG A 8 -3.76 -29.72 36.11
N GLU A 9 -4.88 -30.07 35.50
CA GLU A 9 -5.44 -29.35 34.35
C GLU A 9 -5.80 -27.89 34.70
N VAL A 10 -6.39 -27.66 35.88
CA VAL A 10 -6.72 -26.32 36.37
C VAL A 10 -5.46 -25.49 36.63
N ALA A 11 -4.42 -26.06 37.24
CA ALA A 11 -3.15 -25.38 37.48
C ALA A 11 -2.50 -24.92 36.16
N ILE A 12 -2.46 -25.79 35.15
CA ILE A 12 -1.91 -25.47 33.82
C ILE A 12 -2.70 -24.32 33.17
N ARG A 13 -4.04 -24.37 33.23
CA ARG A 13 -4.90 -23.30 32.71
C ARG A 13 -4.58 -21.96 33.39
N GLY A 14 -4.51 -21.93 34.71
CA GLY A 14 -4.18 -20.71 35.47
C GLY A 14 -2.82 -20.10 35.08
N VAL A 15 -1.79 -20.93 34.90
CA VAL A 15 -0.47 -20.47 34.43
C VAL A 15 -0.55 -19.91 33.00
N THR A 16 -1.28 -20.57 32.10
CA THR A 16 -1.43 -20.10 30.72
C THR A 16 -2.21 -18.79 30.63
N GLU A 17 -3.22 -18.60 31.49
CA GLU A 17 -3.98 -17.36 31.60
C GLU A 17 -3.11 -16.22 32.15
N ALA A 18 -2.36 -16.47 33.23
CA ALA A 18 -1.44 -15.49 33.80
C ALA A 18 -0.39 -15.05 32.76
N ARG A 19 0.20 -16.00 32.03
CA ARG A 19 1.13 -15.71 30.93
C ARG A 19 0.48 -14.86 29.84
N ALA A 20 -0.74 -15.21 29.42
CA ALA A 20 -1.47 -14.48 28.40
C ALA A 20 -1.74 -13.03 28.82
N ARG A 21 -2.10 -12.80 30.09
CA ARG A 21 -2.31 -11.48 30.67
C ARG A 21 -1.02 -10.66 30.75
N ILE A 22 0.09 -11.25 31.19
CA ILE A 22 1.38 -10.55 31.35
C ILE A 22 1.94 -10.11 30.00
N PHE A 23 1.91 -10.98 28.99
CA PHE A 23 2.56 -10.74 27.69
C PHE A 23 1.59 -10.31 26.58
N GLY A 24 0.31 -10.07 26.90
CA GLY A 24 -0.70 -9.69 25.91
C GLY A 24 -0.97 -10.75 24.85
N HIS A 25 -0.81 -12.04 25.18
CA HIS A 25 -1.20 -13.12 24.25
C HIS A 25 -2.72 -13.35 24.29
N VAL A 26 -3.31 -13.61 23.14
CA VAL A 26 -4.73 -13.97 23.04
C VAL A 26 -4.89 -15.48 23.24
N LEU A 27 -5.60 -15.88 24.29
CA LEU A 27 -5.94 -17.29 24.56
C LEU A 27 -7.19 -17.71 23.76
N ASN A 28 -7.13 -18.88 23.12
CA ASN A 28 -8.27 -19.46 22.39
C ASN A 28 -8.52 -20.91 22.84
N PRO A 29 -9.31 -21.13 23.89
CA PRO A 29 -9.55 -22.47 24.44
C PRO A 29 -10.38 -23.35 23.49
N THR A 30 -11.21 -22.76 22.63
CA THR A 30 -12.08 -23.46 21.67
C THR A 30 -11.35 -23.86 20.40
N GLY A 31 -10.18 -23.28 20.12
CA GLY A 31 -9.37 -23.57 18.93
C GLY A 31 -9.98 -23.11 17.60
N GLN A 32 -11.11 -22.39 17.62
CA GLN A 32 -11.77 -21.90 16.41
C GLN A 32 -10.95 -20.81 15.72
N ARG A 33 -11.08 -20.67 14.40
CA ARG A 33 -10.31 -19.67 13.64
C ARG A 33 -10.75 -18.26 14.07
N SER A 34 -9.80 -17.49 14.60
CA SER A 34 -10.00 -16.08 14.93
C SER A 34 -9.28 -15.16 13.93
N GLY A 35 -9.74 -13.91 13.79
CA GLY A 35 -9.12 -12.89 12.96
C GLY A 35 -7.71 -12.43 13.42
N HIS A 36 -7.21 -12.96 14.54
CA HIS A 36 -5.95 -12.55 15.15
C HIS A 36 -4.73 -12.78 14.24
N LYS A 37 -4.79 -13.73 13.29
CA LYS A 37 -3.73 -13.88 12.26
C LYS A 37 -3.68 -12.70 11.30
N ILE A 38 -4.83 -12.12 10.96
CA ILE A 38 -4.92 -10.98 10.04
C ILE A 38 -4.40 -9.73 10.75
N LEU A 39 -4.86 -9.49 11.98
CA LEU A 39 -4.46 -8.33 12.78
C LEU A 39 -2.96 -8.32 13.16
N ARG A 40 -2.34 -9.49 13.32
CA ARG A 40 -0.89 -9.59 13.58
C ARG A 40 -0.01 -9.31 12.35
N LYS A 41 -0.58 -9.29 11.14
CA LYS A 41 0.19 -8.91 9.96
C LYS A 41 0.52 -7.42 10.07
N LYS A 42 1.79 -7.07 9.92
CA LYS A 42 2.20 -5.67 9.83
C LYS A 42 1.54 -5.05 8.60
N LEU A 43 1.01 -3.84 8.74
CA LEU A 43 0.51 -3.07 7.61
C LEU A 43 1.68 -2.77 6.65
N ILE A 44 1.48 -3.03 5.37
CA ILE A 44 2.50 -2.87 4.30
C ILE A 44 2.14 -1.70 3.38
N GLY A 45 1.05 -0.98 3.65
CA GLY A 45 0.52 0.09 2.80
C GLY A 45 1.57 1.16 2.45
N ASP A 46 2.21 1.73 3.47
CA ASP A 46 3.22 2.79 3.28
C ASP A 46 4.37 2.31 2.40
N LYS A 47 4.89 1.11 2.67
CA LYS A 47 5.98 0.51 1.88
C LYS A 47 5.59 0.25 0.42
N VAL A 48 4.33 -0.04 0.16
CA VAL A 48 3.81 -0.25 -1.19
C VAL A 48 3.58 1.10 -1.88
N ALA A 49 3.12 2.11 -1.16
CA ALA A 49 2.94 3.47 -1.68
C ALA A 49 4.27 4.11 -2.07
N ASP A 50 5.32 3.85 -1.29
CA ASP A 50 6.69 4.36 -1.50
C ASP A 50 7.45 3.64 -2.64
N TRP A 51 6.74 2.90 -3.51
CA TRP A 51 7.35 2.15 -4.61
C TRP A 51 8.12 3.03 -5.59
N TYR A 52 7.61 4.22 -5.91
CA TYR A 52 8.28 5.17 -6.77
C TYR A 52 8.98 6.25 -5.92
N PRO A 53 10.32 6.38 -6.00
CA PRO A 53 11.04 7.44 -5.31
C PRO A 53 10.61 8.83 -5.75
N HIS A 54 10.80 9.81 -4.86
CA HIS A 54 10.57 11.22 -5.17
C HIS A 54 11.53 11.71 -6.27
N ASP A 55 11.00 12.47 -7.22
CA ASP A 55 11.76 13.01 -8.36
C ASP A 55 12.31 14.40 -8.01
N PHE A 56 13.56 14.44 -7.55
CA PHE A 56 14.27 15.66 -7.16
C PHE A 56 14.37 16.70 -8.27
N LYS A 57 14.24 16.30 -9.55
CA LYS A 57 14.30 17.24 -10.68
C LYS A 57 13.17 18.25 -10.68
N LYS A 58 12.05 17.93 -10.02
CA LYS A 58 10.89 18.81 -9.90
C LYS A 58 11.12 19.95 -8.91
N ASP A 59 12.03 19.76 -7.96
CA ASP A 59 12.31 20.74 -6.91
C ASP A 59 13.23 21.86 -7.42
N ASP A 60 14.12 21.54 -8.37
CA ASP A 60 15.06 22.51 -8.97
C ASP A 60 14.40 23.36 -10.08
N PRO A 61 14.13 24.66 -9.85
CA PRO A 61 13.44 25.50 -10.84
C PRO A 61 14.26 25.67 -12.14
N VAL A 62 15.59 25.64 -12.04
CA VAL A 62 16.50 25.77 -13.19
C VAL A 62 16.42 24.53 -14.09
N VAL A 63 16.37 23.34 -13.50
CA VAL A 63 16.28 22.08 -14.24
C VAL A 63 14.93 21.98 -14.94
N MET A 64 13.84 22.30 -14.23
CA MET A 64 12.49 22.32 -14.79
C MET A 64 12.34 23.31 -15.95
N ALA A 65 12.82 24.54 -15.79
CA ALA A 65 12.77 25.56 -16.83
C ALA A 65 13.57 25.15 -18.08
N ARG A 66 14.73 24.51 -17.89
CA ARG A 66 15.55 24.00 -19.00
C ARG A 66 14.84 22.90 -19.80
N LEU A 67 14.23 21.93 -19.11
CA LEU A 67 13.49 20.83 -19.75
C LEU A 67 12.30 21.37 -20.55
N GLU A 68 11.54 22.31 -19.97
CA GLU A 68 10.41 22.92 -20.64
C GLU A 68 10.83 23.76 -21.85
N LYS A 69 11.92 24.53 -21.74
CA LYS A 69 12.48 25.29 -22.88
C LYS A 69 12.90 24.38 -24.02
N ALA A 70 13.53 23.23 -23.73
CA ALA A 70 13.90 22.24 -24.73
C ALA A 70 12.65 21.63 -25.41
N ARG A 71 11.60 21.32 -24.64
CA ARG A 71 10.32 20.83 -25.15
C ARG A 71 9.67 21.83 -26.11
N LEU A 72 9.63 23.11 -25.73
CA LEU A 72 9.07 24.19 -26.55
C LEU A 72 9.87 24.44 -27.83
N SER A 73 11.21 24.42 -27.74
CA SER A 73 12.09 24.56 -28.90
C SER A 73 11.87 23.45 -29.95
N LYS A 74 11.78 22.19 -29.49
CA LYS A 74 11.47 21.04 -30.36
C LYS A 74 10.09 21.18 -31.02
N LEU A 75 9.09 21.60 -30.25
CA LEU A 75 7.74 21.83 -30.76
C LEU A 75 7.73 22.93 -31.84
N GLN A 76 8.44 24.04 -31.61
CA GLN A 76 8.53 25.14 -32.57
C GLN A 76 9.20 24.70 -33.88
N MET A 77 10.28 23.91 -33.78
CA MET A 77 10.94 23.33 -34.95
C MET A 77 10.01 22.40 -35.76
N LEU A 78 9.24 21.54 -35.09
CA LEU A 78 8.28 20.64 -35.75
C LEU A 78 7.13 21.41 -36.42
N LYS A 79 6.61 22.46 -35.78
CA LYS A 79 5.61 23.37 -36.37
C LYS A 79 6.11 24.02 -37.65
N ARG A 80 7.35 24.54 -37.64
CA ARG A 80 7.98 25.13 -38.84
C ARG A 80 8.11 24.14 -40.00
N ARG A 81 8.34 22.86 -39.70
CA ARG A 81 8.47 21.79 -40.70
C ARG A 81 7.12 21.21 -41.18
N GLY A 82 5.99 21.69 -40.64
CA GLY A 82 4.68 21.07 -40.90
C GLY A 82 4.52 19.66 -40.30
N LYS A 83 5.44 19.24 -39.43
CA LYS A 83 5.45 17.92 -38.76
C LYS A 83 4.94 17.99 -37.32
N ALA A 84 4.19 19.04 -36.98
CA ALA A 84 3.59 19.15 -35.67
C ALA A 84 2.46 18.11 -35.51
N PRO A 85 2.19 17.65 -34.28
CA PRO A 85 1.02 16.83 -34.02
C PRO A 85 -0.24 17.56 -34.52
N PRO A 86 -1.15 16.86 -35.22
CA PRO A 86 -2.40 17.46 -35.67
C PRO A 86 -3.25 17.88 -34.47
N LYS A 87 -4.24 18.75 -34.73
CA LYS A 87 -5.21 19.14 -33.70
C LYS A 87 -5.94 17.89 -33.20
N LYS A 88 -5.94 17.67 -31.88
CA LYS A 88 -6.73 16.60 -31.25
C LYS A 88 -8.21 16.81 -31.64
N GLY A 89 -8.80 15.81 -32.29
CA GLY A 89 -10.20 15.87 -32.69
C GLY A 89 -11.15 15.94 -31.49
N PRO A 90 -12.33 16.55 -31.63
CA PRO A 90 -13.38 16.41 -30.62
C PRO A 90 -13.74 14.92 -30.45
N ARG A 91 -14.09 14.51 -29.22
CA ARG A 91 -14.65 13.18 -28.98
C ARG A 91 -15.90 13.04 -29.86
N LYS A 92 -15.96 12.01 -30.71
CA LYS A 92 -17.19 11.66 -31.42
C LYS A 92 -18.14 11.05 -30.38
N THR A 93 -19.32 11.64 -30.18
CA THR A 93 -20.47 10.90 -29.64
C THR A 93 -20.85 9.90 -30.72
N CYS A 94 -20.48 8.64 -30.51
CA CYS A 94 -21.05 7.52 -31.26
C CYS A 94 -22.52 7.47 -30.84
N TYR A 95 -23.45 7.93 -31.70
CA TYR A 95 -24.87 7.90 -31.36
C TYR A 95 -25.35 6.45 -31.18
N GLU A 96 -26.18 6.28 -30.16
CA GLU A 96 -27.04 5.13 -29.90
C GLU A 96 -27.82 4.77 -31.18
N THR A 97 -27.74 3.49 -31.55
CA THR A 97 -28.68 2.80 -32.43
C THR A 97 -29.45 1.79 -31.61
#